data_AF-A0A1C4F9M0-F1
#
_entry.id   AF-A0A1C4F9M0-F1
#
_cell.length_a   1.000
_cell.length_b   1.000
_cell.length_c   1.000
_cell.angle_alpha   90.00
_cell.angle_beta   90.00
_cell.angle_gamma   90.00
#
_symmetry.space_group_name_H-M   'P 1'
#
loop_
_entity.id
_entity.type
_entity.pdbx_description
1 polymer ?
#
loop_
_entity_poly.entity_id
_entity_poly.type
_entity_poly.pdbx_seq_one_letter_code
_entity_poly.pdbx_strand_id
1 'polypeptide(L)'
;MEIISKSYLSLSDIAAENLDELLTNEEKVMYGTTVVSIPGVKVWRILIEPLKKMGVKQATFALDMDMITNSDVQRSLLECAQALYQEGISINYASWDINLGKGLDDLLLNDYIPAIEKVR
;
A
#
# COMPACT_ATOMS: atom_id res chain seq x y z
N MET A 1 0.00 -7.28 -1.31
CA MET A 1 -1.27 -7.26 -2.05
C MET A 1 -2.44 -7.91 -1.22
N GLU A 2 -2.55 -7.81 0.10
CA GLU A 2 -3.64 -8.30 1.01
C GLU A 2 -4.79 -7.35 1.59
N ILE A 3 -6.07 -7.70 1.47
CA ILE A 3 -7.04 -7.47 2.56
C ILE A 3 -7.73 -8.79 2.81
N ILE A 4 -7.72 -9.19 4.08
CA ILE A 4 -8.22 -10.44 4.62
C ILE A 4 -9.63 -10.24 5.17
N SER A 5 -10.54 -11.17 4.83
CA SER A 5 -11.76 -11.43 5.58
C SER A 5 -11.48 -12.58 6.55
N LYS A 6 -11.77 -12.37 7.84
CA LYS A 6 -11.69 -13.31 8.96
C LYS A 6 -11.55 -14.77 8.57
N SER A 7 -10.35 -15.30 8.68
CA SER A 7 -10.00 -16.60 9.29
C SER A 7 -8.51 -16.84 9.01
N TYR A 8 -7.71 -17.09 10.07
CA TYR A 8 -6.24 -17.27 10.08
C TYR A 8 -5.42 -15.96 10.07
N LEU A 9 -5.30 -15.29 11.23
CA LEU A 9 -4.47 -14.08 11.37
C LEU A 9 -3.00 -14.42 11.69
N SER A 10 -2.08 -14.05 10.78
CA SER A 10 -0.65 -13.87 11.10
C SER A 10 -0.43 -12.46 11.68
N LEU A 11 0.70 -12.21 12.35
CA LEU A 11 1.03 -10.93 13.00
C LEU A 11 0.91 -9.68 12.09
N SER A 12 0.90 -9.86 10.76
CA SER A 12 0.60 -8.84 9.75
C SER A 12 -0.81 -8.25 9.85
N ASP A 13 -1.82 -9.04 10.23
CA ASP A 13 -3.20 -8.58 10.35
C ASP A 13 -3.41 -7.67 11.57
N ILE A 14 -2.63 -7.87 12.63
CA ILE A 14 -2.67 -7.05 13.85
C ILE A 14 -2.21 -5.62 13.53
N ALA A 15 -1.25 -5.45 12.61
CA ALA A 15 -0.75 -4.12 12.25
C ALA A 15 -1.76 -3.32 11.45
N ALA A 16 -2.44 -3.94 10.47
CA ALA A 16 -3.45 -3.26 9.65
C ALA A 16 -4.74 -2.94 10.43
N GLU A 17 -5.16 -3.82 11.35
CA GLU A 17 -6.32 -3.59 12.22
C GLU A 17 -6.04 -2.58 13.35
N ASN A 18 -4.76 -2.40 13.74
CA ASN A 18 -4.34 -1.46 14.78
C ASN A 18 -3.53 -0.27 14.24
N LEU A 19 -3.64 0.08 12.95
CA LEU A 19 -3.01 1.29 12.39
C LEU A 19 -3.36 2.55 13.20
N ASP A 20 -4.56 2.56 13.79
CA ASP A 20 -4.99 3.67 14.64
C ASP A 20 -4.21 3.78 15.96
N GLU A 21 -3.71 2.66 16.50
CA GLU A 21 -2.88 2.61 17.71
C GLU A 21 -1.39 2.69 17.39
N LEU A 22 -0.98 2.25 16.19
CA LEU A 22 0.41 2.17 15.75
C LEU A 22 0.93 3.46 15.10
N LEU A 23 0.06 4.24 14.45
CA LEU A 23 0.45 5.48 13.79
C LEU A 23 0.02 6.70 14.59
N THR A 24 0.90 7.69 14.68
CA THR A 24 0.55 9.05 15.10
C THR A 24 -0.40 9.70 14.11
N ASN A 25 -1.08 10.77 14.51
CA ASN A 25 -1.99 11.50 13.61
C ASN A 25 -1.27 12.05 12.36
N GLU A 26 0.00 12.44 12.49
CA GLU A 26 0.83 12.93 11.39
C GLU A 26 1.14 11.80 10.39
N GLU A 27 1.44 10.61 10.90
CA GLU A 27 1.68 9.42 10.09
C GLU A 27 0.39 8.93 9.41
N LYS A 28 -0.76 8.96 10.08
CA LYS A 28 -2.05 8.61 9.44
C LYS A 28 -2.38 9.50 8.25
N VAL A 29 -2.07 10.79 8.34
CA VAL A 29 -2.22 11.73 7.22
C VAL A 29 -1.27 11.39 6.07
N MET A 30 -0.09 10.85 6.38
CA MET A 30 0.93 10.51 5.40
C MET A 30 0.71 9.15 4.70
N TYR A 31 0.34 8.13 5.46
CA TYR A 31 0.20 6.74 5.00
C TYR A 31 -1.21 6.39 4.57
N GLY A 32 -2.21 7.06 5.15
CA GLY A 32 -3.61 6.68 5.08
C GLY A 32 -4.03 5.79 6.25
N THR A 33 -5.35 5.70 6.46
CA THR A 33 -5.96 4.98 7.58
C THR A 33 -6.57 3.64 7.17
N THR A 34 -6.37 3.22 5.92
CA THR A 34 -6.97 2.01 5.37
C THR A 34 -5.98 1.34 4.43
N VAL A 35 -5.57 0.13 4.79
CA VAL A 35 -4.68 -0.70 3.97
C VAL A 35 -5.54 -1.63 3.14
N VAL A 36 -5.61 -1.40 1.83
CA VAL A 36 -6.30 -2.28 0.87
C VAL A 36 -5.31 -3.05 0.06
N SER A 37 -5.44 -4.38 0.04
CA SER A 37 -4.41 -5.11 -0.64
C SER A 37 -4.95 -6.28 -1.54
N ILE A 38 -4.44 -6.38 -2.79
CA ILE A 38 -4.92 -7.27 -3.89
C ILE A 38 -4.01 -8.46 -4.27
N PRO A 39 -4.57 -9.61 -4.67
CA PRO A 39 -3.78 -10.79 -5.03
C PRO A 39 -2.99 -10.56 -6.33
N GLY A 40 -1.79 -10.01 -6.19
CA GLY A 40 -0.91 -9.65 -7.29
C GLY A 40 -1.23 -8.32 -7.96
N VAL A 41 -0.18 -7.67 -8.47
CA VAL A 41 -0.27 -6.33 -9.06
C VAL A 41 -1.21 -6.26 -10.27
N LYS A 42 -1.44 -7.36 -11.00
CA LYS A 42 -2.28 -7.34 -12.23
C LYS A 42 -3.77 -7.15 -11.97
N VAL A 43 -4.23 -7.30 -10.72
CA VAL A 43 -5.66 -7.32 -10.37
C VAL A 43 -6.18 -5.92 -9.95
N TRP A 44 -5.36 -4.87 -10.05
CA TRP A 44 -5.65 -3.55 -9.47
C TRP A 44 -6.93 -2.85 -9.98
N ARG A 45 -7.42 -3.21 -11.17
CA ARG A 45 -8.63 -2.59 -11.76
C ARG A 45 -9.88 -2.75 -10.90
N ILE A 46 -9.94 -3.80 -10.08
CA ILE A 46 -11.08 -4.04 -9.18
C ILE A 46 -11.18 -2.99 -8.06
N LEU A 47 -10.09 -2.25 -7.78
CA LEU A 47 -10.03 -1.27 -6.68
C LEU A 47 -10.57 0.09 -7.05
N ILE A 48 -10.63 0.42 -8.34
CA ILE A 48 -10.96 1.78 -8.80
C ILE A 48 -12.34 2.20 -8.28
N GLU A 49 -13.36 1.38 -8.55
CA GLU A 49 -14.74 1.70 -8.16
C GLU A 49 -14.95 1.73 -6.63
N PRO A 50 -14.43 0.78 -5.84
CA PRO A 50 -14.44 0.89 -4.38
C PRO A 50 -13.78 2.17 -3.86
N LEU A 51 -12.56 2.50 -4.31
CA LEU A 51 -11.84 3.69 -3.86
C LEU A 51 -12.60 4.98 -4.20
N LYS A 52 -13.25 5.01 -5.36
CA LYS A 52 -14.08 6.14 -5.78
C LYS A 52 -15.33 6.30 -4.91
N LYS A 53 -16.02 5.20 -4.60
CA LYS A 53 -17.18 5.20 -3.70
C LYS A 53 -16.82 5.62 -2.28
N MET A 54 -15.62 5.28 -1.83
CA MET A 54 -15.08 5.72 -0.55
C MET A 54 -14.65 7.20 -0.53
N GLY A 55 -14.63 7.88 -1.69
CA GLY A 55 -14.22 9.28 -1.79
C GLY A 55 -12.73 9.50 -1.57
N VAL A 56 -11.90 8.46 -1.75
CA VAL A 56 -10.45 8.52 -1.58
C VAL A 56 -9.87 9.56 -2.52
N LYS A 57 -8.96 10.40 -2.01
CA LYS A 57 -8.24 11.44 -2.79
C LYS A 57 -6.77 11.12 -2.97
N GLN A 58 -6.23 10.27 -2.12
CA GLN A 58 -4.85 9.86 -2.13
C GLN A 58 -4.73 8.39 -1.73
N ALA A 59 -3.87 7.65 -2.42
CA ALA A 59 -3.50 6.30 -2.05
C ALA A 59 -1.97 6.15 -2.07
N THR A 60 -1.45 5.27 -1.21
CA THR A 60 -0.03 4.95 -1.14
C THR A 60 0.19 3.50 -1.55
N PHE A 61 1.05 3.26 -2.52
CA PHE A 61 1.43 1.91 -2.93
C PHE A 61 2.61 1.42 -2.11
N ALA A 62 2.37 0.37 -1.33
CA ALA A 62 3.42 -0.40 -0.67
C ALA A 62 3.59 -1.74 -1.40
N LEU A 63 4.80 -1.98 -1.89
CA LEU A 63 5.16 -3.16 -2.67
C LEU A 63 6.29 -3.87 -1.97
N ASP A 64 6.35 -5.18 -2.11
CA ASP A 64 7.50 -5.93 -1.63
C ASP A 64 8.76 -5.47 -2.38
N MET A 65 9.84 -5.25 -1.65
CA MET A 65 11.07 -4.67 -2.21
C MET A 65 11.77 -5.59 -3.21
N ASP A 66 11.48 -6.89 -3.19
CA ASP A 66 11.97 -7.82 -4.22
C ASP A 66 11.19 -7.72 -5.54
N MET A 67 9.95 -7.23 -5.51
CA MET A 67 9.11 -7.05 -6.69
C MET A 67 9.40 -5.74 -7.43
N ILE A 68 10.06 -4.77 -6.80
CA ILE A 68 10.33 -3.45 -7.40
C ILE A 68 11.22 -3.53 -8.65
N THR A 69 12.08 -4.56 -8.74
CA THR A 69 13.00 -4.75 -9.88
C THR A 69 12.34 -5.47 -11.07
N ASN A 70 11.12 -5.99 -10.90
CA ASN A 70 10.41 -6.71 -11.94
C ASN A 70 9.74 -5.73 -12.91
N SER A 71 10.14 -5.76 -14.18
CA SER A 71 9.61 -4.85 -15.21
C SER A 71 8.11 -4.99 -15.45
N ASP A 72 7.54 -6.19 -15.29
CA ASP A 72 6.10 -6.40 -15.44
C ASP A 72 5.33 -5.79 -14.25
N VAL A 73 5.93 -5.84 -13.07
CA VAL A 73 5.38 -5.21 -11.87
C VAL A 73 5.37 -3.69 -12.03
N GLN A 74 6.50 -3.10 -12.43
CA GLN A 74 6.61 -1.67 -12.69
C GLN A 74 5.59 -1.19 -13.74
N ARG A 75 5.45 -1.93 -14.85
CA ARG A 75 4.46 -1.60 -15.88
C ARG A 75 3.03 -1.63 -15.33
N SER A 76 2.67 -2.69 -14.61
CA SER A 76 1.33 -2.85 -14.05
C SER A 76 0.99 -1.73 -13.06
N LEU A 77 1.97 -1.30 -12.27
CA LEU A 77 1.84 -0.19 -11.32
C LEU A 77 1.68 1.16 -12.01
N LEU A 78 2.42 1.39 -13.08
CA LEU A 78 2.27 2.61 -13.86
C LEU A 78 0.87 2.71 -14.48
N GLU A 79 0.36 1.61 -15.04
CA GLU A 79 -1.02 1.57 -15.55
C GLU A 79 -2.04 1.84 -14.44
N CYS A 80 -1.82 1.26 -13.25
CA CYS A 80 -2.67 1.48 -12.09
C CYS A 80 -2.68 2.94 -11.65
N ALA A 81 -1.48 3.53 -11.51
CA ALA A 81 -1.32 4.91 -11.08
C ALA A 81 -1.97 5.87 -12.07
N GLN A 82 -1.80 5.64 -13.37
CA GLN A 82 -2.46 6.43 -14.41
C GLN A 82 -3.99 6.34 -14.34
N ALA A 83 -4.54 5.15 -14.16
CA ALA A 83 -5.99 4.97 -14.06
C ALA A 83 -6.58 5.63 -12.81
N LEU A 84 -5.91 5.52 -11.66
CA LEU A 84 -6.34 6.19 -10.43
C LEU A 84 -6.23 7.71 -10.53
N TYR A 85 -5.18 8.21 -11.19
CA TYR A 85 -5.02 9.64 -11.46
C TYR A 85 -6.15 10.20 -12.33
N GLN A 86 -6.60 9.46 -13.34
CA GLN A 86 -7.75 9.83 -14.18
C GLN A 86 -9.06 9.93 -13.37
N GLU A 87 -9.19 9.17 -12.29
CA GLU A 87 -10.32 9.26 -11.35
C GLU A 87 -10.12 10.32 -10.25
N GLY A 88 -9.06 11.12 -10.33
CA GLY A 88 -8.75 12.20 -9.38
C GLY A 88 -8.13 11.72 -8.07
N ILE A 89 -7.50 10.54 -8.06
CA ILE A 89 -6.81 9.97 -6.91
C ILE A 89 -5.30 10.11 -7.12
N SER A 90 -4.64 10.90 -6.27
CA SER A 90 -3.18 11.04 -6.30
C SER A 90 -2.50 9.79 -5.70
N ILE A 91 -1.35 9.40 -6.25
CA ILE A 91 -0.62 8.22 -5.80
C ILE A 91 0.73 8.63 -5.18
N ASN A 92 1.05 8.01 -4.06
CA ASN A 92 2.39 7.98 -3.48
C ASN A 92 2.96 6.56 -3.55
N TYR A 93 4.27 6.42 -3.42
CA TYR A 93 4.96 5.15 -3.24
C TYR A 93 5.60 5.08 -1.86
N ALA A 94 5.48 3.94 -1.22
CA ALA A 94 6.25 3.59 -0.03
C ALA A 94 7.54 2.87 -0.45
N SER A 95 8.70 3.35 0.00
CA SER A 95 10.01 2.77 -0.29
C SER A 95 10.82 2.59 1.00
N TRP A 96 11.62 1.52 1.06
CA TRP A 96 12.52 1.24 2.17
C TRP A 96 13.72 0.41 1.68
N ASP A 97 14.74 0.28 2.54
CA ASP A 97 15.86 -0.61 2.26
C ASP A 97 15.42 -2.08 2.42
N ILE A 98 15.59 -2.89 1.37
CA ILE A 98 15.25 -4.32 1.36
C ILE A 98 15.87 -5.11 2.52
N ASN A 99 17.00 -4.63 3.08
CA ASN A 99 17.64 -5.26 4.24
C ASN A 99 16.84 -5.09 5.54
N LEU A 100 15.90 -4.15 5.59
CA LEU A 100 15.02 -3.91 6.74
C LEU A 100 13.76 -4.79 6.72
N GLY A 101 13.46 -5.40 5.58
CA GLY A 101 12.28 -6.23 5.41
C GLY A 101 11.94 -6.43 3.94
N LYS A 102 11.47 -7.62 3.59
CA LYS A 102 11.08 -7.92 2.21
C LYS A 102 9.70 -7.34 1.91
N GLY A 103 8.74 -7.62 2.79
CA GLY A 103 7.40 -7.05 2.78
C GLY A 103 7.26 -5.84 3.72
N LEU A 104 6.10 -5.18 3.63
CA LEU A 104 5.73 -4.10 4.55
C LEU A 104 5.58 -4.63 5.99
N ASP A 105 5.11 -5.86 6.13
CA ASP A 105 4.99 -6.57 7.41
C ASP A 105 6.34 -6.80 8.07
N ASP A 106 7.34 -7.28 7.33
CA ASP A 106 8.70 -7.44 7.84
C ASP A 106 9.27 -6.09 8.32
N LEU A 107 9.02 -5.01 7.56
CA LEU A 107 9.49 -3.67 7.88
C LEU A 107 8.90 -3.17 9.20
N LEU A 108 7.56 -3.28 9.34
CA LEU A 108 6.85 -2.83 10.52
C LEU A 108 7.18 -3.68 11.76
N LEU A 109 7.39 -4.99 11.61
CA LEU A 109 7.83 -5.86 12.69
C LEU A 109 9.23 -5.53 13.23
N ASN A 110 10.06 -4.87 12.41
CA ASN A 110 11.38 -4.39 12.81
C ASN A 110 11.35 -2.93 13.31
N ASP A 111 10.17 -2.37 13.61
CA ASP A 111 9.96 -0.99 14.06
C ASP A 111 10.46 0.08 13.08
N TYR A 112 10.52 -0.25 11.78
CA TYR A 112 10.85 0.70 10.73
C TYR A 112 9.61 1.21 10.01
N ILE A 113 9.70 2.44 9.53
CA ILE A 113 8.63 3.12 8.81
C ILE A 113 9.12 3.43 7.39
N PRO A 114 8.32 3.15 6.34
CA PRO A 114 8.75 3.39 4.98
C PRO A 114 8.75 4.89 4.65
N ALA A 115 9.67 5.29 3.77
CA ALA A 115 9.68 6.62 3.19
C ALA A 115 8.55 6.75 2.16
N ILE A 116 7.88 7.92 2.14
CA ILE A 116 6.81 8.20 1.18
C ILE A 116 7.30 9.13 0.08
N GLU A 117 7.31 8.62 -1.13
CA GLU A 117 7.66 9.33 -2.35
C GLU A 117 6.39 9.75 -3.10
N LYS A 118 6.24 11.05 -3.33
CA LYS A 118 5.10 11.58 -4.09
C LYS A 118 5.35 11.45 -5.58
N VAL A 119 4.40 10.87 -6.30
CA VAL A 119 4.41 10.90 -7.76
C VAL A 119 4.02 12.31 -8.20
N ARG A 120 4.92 13.00 -8.91
CA ARG A 120 4.68 14.32 -9.49
C ARG A 120 4.09 14.22 -10.88
#